data_AF-A0A917MN14-F1
#
_entry.id   AF-A0A917MN14-F1
#
_cell.length_a   1.000
_cell.length_b   1.000
_cell.length_c   1.000
_cell.angle_alpha   90.00
_cell.angle_beta   90.00
_cell.angle_gamma   90.00
#
_symmetry.space_group_name_H-M   'P 1'
#
loop_
_entity.id
_entity.type
_entity.pdbx_description
1 polymer ?
#
loop_
_entity_poly.entity_id
_entity_poly.type
_entity_poly.pdbx_seq_one_letter_code
_entity_poly.pdbx_strand_id
1 'polypeptide(L)'
;MTTSEMSATHGSGGPAAVEHSAAACRSQRHTRVQHLIAADEHSLVDLATLLATLPLCSTGRVFVEVPDSRWIDALPVPPRMVVTWLDRSSRSGEAGTGRACPSGAALTRAVTAWADEMLCAEGDETRIELLGGYVGTADIADHLTERLGIDPARIHTPERFRLFDAR
;
A
#
# COMPACT_ATOMS: atom_id res chain seq x y z
N MET A 1 44.22 -37.04 56.61
CA MET A 1 43.62 -37.60 55.37
C MET A 1 42.32 -36.85 55.17
N THR A 2 42.37 -35.72 54.43
CA THR A 2 41.73 -35.54 53.09
C THR A 2 40.20 -35.70 53.18
N THR A 3 39.34 -34.71 52.88
CA THR A 3 39.36 -33.80 51.71
C THR A 3 38.42 -32.59 51.95
N SER A 4 38.77 -31.42 51.40
CA SER A 4 37.85 -30.31 51.10
C SER A 4 36.73 -30.74 50.15
N GLU A 5 35.55 -30.12 50.21
CA GLU A 5 35.01 -29.41 49.03
C GLU A 5 33.87 -28.43 49.36
N MET A 6 33.97 -27.29 48.69
CA MET A 6 32.99 -26.21 48.59
C MET A 6 31.84 -26.63 47.66
N SER A 7 30.60 -26.22 47.97
CA SER A 7 29.55 -26.02 46.96
C SER A 7 28.44 -25.16 47.57
N ALA A 8 28.45 -23.86 47.30
CA ALA A 8 27.77 -23.24 46.15
C ALA A 8 26.25 -23.22 46.32
N THR A 9 25.80 -22.16 47.00
CA THR A 9 24.44 -21.61 46.92
C THR A 9 24.06 -21.41 45.45
N HIS A 10 23.17 -22.26 44.94
CA HIS A 10 22.54 -22.03 43.64
C HIS A 10 21.40 -21.02 43.82
N GLY A 11 21.67 -19.80 43.36
CA GLY A 11 20.68 -18.74 43.23
C GLY A 11 19.59 -19.14 42.25
N SER A 12 18.35 -18.96 42.70
CA SER A 12 17.16 -18.97 41.87
C SER A 12 17.26 -17.84 40.85
N GLY A 13 17.33 -18.20 39.57
CA GLY A 13 17.35 -17.27 38.45
C GLY A 13 16.62 -17.91 37.28
N GLY A 14 15.32 -18.15 37.45
CA GLY A 14 14.45 -18.50 36.32
C GLY A 14 14.51 -17.40 35.26
N PRO A 15 14.46 -17.73 33.95
CA PRO A 15 14.41 -16.70 32.92
C PRO A 15 13.20 -15.82 33.20
N ALA A 16 13.42 -14.53 33.39
CA ALA A 16 12.35 -13.54 33.48
C ALA A 16 11.51 -13.72 32.21
N ALA A 17 10.28 -14.20 32.38
CA ALA A 17 9.32 -14.28 31.30
C ALA A 17 9.20 -12.86 30.75
N VAL A 18 9.56 -12.69 29.49
CA VAL A 18 9.28 -11.46 28.77
C VAL A 18 7.76 -11.36 28.75
N GLU A 19 7.19 -10.57 29.67
CA GLU A 19 5.78 -10.26 29.66
C GLU A 19 5.48 -9.55 28.35
N HIS A 20 4.95 -10.32 27.39
CA HIS A 20 4.30 -9.81 26.19
C HIS A 20 3.06 -9.05 26.64
N SER A 21 3.24 -7.83 27.13
CA SER A 21 2.11 -6.98 27.45
C SER A 21 1.40 -6.67 26.13
N ALA A 22 0.07 -6.75 26.13
CA ALA A 22 -0.73 -6.37 24.98
C ALA A 22 -0.45 -4.90 24.56
N ALA A 23 0.08 -4.07 25.46
CA ALA A 23 0.57 -2.73 25.18
C ALA A 23 1.87 -2.72 24.36
N ALA A 24 2.80 -3.65 24.61
CA ALA A 24 4.01 -3.85 23.79
C ALA A 24 3.68 -4.43 22.40
N CYS A 25 2.67 -5.32 22.29
CA CYS A 25 2.13 -5.73 20.99
C CYS A 25 1.42 -4.59 20.23
N ARG A 26 0.87 -3.60 20.94
CA ARG A 26 0.27 -2.39 20.33
C ARG A 26 1.33 -1.36 19.94
N SER A 27 2.41 -1.20 20.72
CA SER A 27 3.50 -0.28 20.39
C SER A 27 4.41 -0.81 19.28
N GLN A 28 4.62 -2.13 19.16
CA GLN A 28 5.33 -2.72 18.00
C GLN A 28 4.56 -2.65 16.67
N ARG A 29 3.32 -2.15 16.67
CA ARG A 29 2.66 -1.63 15.46
C ARG A 29 3.22 -0.26 15.05
N HIS A 30 4.43 0.08 15.50
CA HIS A 30 5.30 1.11 14.92
C HIS A 30 5.32 0.99 13.38
N THR A 31 4.48 1.80 12.76
CA THR A 31 4.83 2.71 11.67
C THR A 31 5.54 2.08 10.47
N ARG A 32 5.11 0.89 10.03
CA ARG A 32 5.50 0.43 8.70
C ARG A 32 4.72 1.24 7.69
N VAL A 33 5.42 2.15 7.02
CA VAL A 33 4.89 2.91 5.90
C VAL A 33 4.35 1.91 4.86
N GLN A 34 3.05 1.98 4.64
CA GLN A 34 2.38 1.19 3.60
C GLN A 34 2.37 2.00 2.30
N HIS A 35 2.52 1.33 1.17
CA HIS A 35 2.39 1.97 -0.14
C HIS A 35 1.07 1.58 -0.79
N LEU A 36 0.35 2.58 -1.31
CA LEU A 36 -0.76 2.39 -2.24
C LEU A 36 -0.36 3.06 -3.56
N ILE A 37 -0.14 2.25 -4.59
CA ILE A 37 0.32 2.74 -5.89
C ILE A 37 -0.75 2.41 -6.94
N ALA A 38 -1.18 3.39 -7.71
CA ALA A 38 -2.14 3.25 -8.80
C ALA A 38 -1.48 3.69 -10.11
N ALA A 39 -1.55 2.86 -11.14
CA ALA A 39 -0.94 3.11 -12.44
C ALA A 39 -1.81 2.56 -13.58
N ASP A 40 -1.46 2.93 -14.80
CA ASP A 40 -2.12 2.51 -16.03
C ASP A 40 -1.09 2.13 -17.12
N GLU A 41 -1.57 1.78 -18.32
CA GLU A 41 -0.72 1.37 -19.44
C GLU A 41 0.30 2.43 -19.89
N HIS A 42 0.06 3.71 -19.58
CA HIS A 42 0.91 4.82 -19.99
C HIS A 42 2.01 5.13 -18.98
N SER A 43 1.89 4.61 -17.75
CA SER A 43 2.78 4.89 -16.63
C SER A 43 3.61 3.69 -16.19
N LEU A 44 3.66 2.60 -16.98
CA LEU A 44 4.39 1.38 -16.64
C LEU A 44 5.90 1.59 -16.40
N VAL A 45 6.53 2.48 -17.18
CA VAL A 45 7.96 2.82 -17.02
C VAL A 45 8.19 3.59 -15.71
N ASP A 46 7.35 4.58 -15.44
CA ASP A 46 7.40 5.37 -14.20
C ASP A 46 7.14 4.49 -12.98
N LEU A 47 6.17 3.58 -13.09
CA LEU A 47 5.85 2.58 -12.07
C LEU A 47 7.04 1.66 -11.78
N ALA A 48 7.65 1.09 -12.83
CA ALA A 48 8.81 0.21 -12.66
C ALA A 48 9.99 0.94 -12.01
N THR A 49 10.21 2.19 -12.40
CA THR A 49 11.26 3.05 -11.82
C THR A 49 10.99 3.33 -10.35
N LEU A 50 9.77 3.73 -9.99
CA LEU A 50 9.37 3.96 -8.60
C LEU A 50 9.57 2.68 -7.77
N LEU A 51 9.04 1.55 -8.23
CA LEU A 51 9.13 0.26 -7.51
C LEU A 51 10.58 -0.18 -7.27
N ALA A 52 11.47 0.04 -8.23
CA ALA A 52 12.89 -0.29 -8.11
C ALA A 52 13.63 0.52 -7.03
N THR A 53 13.10 1.69 -6.63
CA THR A 53 13.68 2.52 -5.56
C THR A 53 13.15 2.18 -4.17
N LEU A 54 12.10 1.36 -4.08
CA LEU A 54 11.48 1.03 -2.79
C LEU A 54 12.36 0.07 -1.97
N PRO A 55 12.46 0.27 -0.64
CA PRO A 55 13.09 -0.69 0.25
C PRO A 55 12.51 -2.11 0.13
N LEU A 56 13.34 -3.14 0.29
CA LEU A 56 12.91 -4.55 0.23
C LEU A 56 11.87 -4.93 1.30
N CYS A 57 11.82 -4.17 2.39
CA CYS A 57 10.85 -4.36 3.47
C CYS A 57 9.54 -3.59 3.27
N SER A 58 9.41 -2.80 2.19
CA SER A 58 8.19 -2.08 1.86
C SER A 58 7.01 -3.02 1.69
N THR A 59 5.88 -2.60 2.25
CA THR A 59 4.59 -3.32 2.19
C THR A 59 3.57 -2.47 1.48
N GLY A 60 2.61 -3.07 0.77
CA GLY A 60 1.64 -2.27 0.04
C GLY A 60 0.89 -2.99 -1.05
N ARG A 61 0.05 -2.22 -1.75
CA ARG A 61 -0.69 -2.65 -2.93
C ARG A 61 -0.31 -1.80 -4.14
N VAL A 62 -0.22 -2.48 -5.28
CA VAL A 62 -0.06 -1.85 -6.58
C VAL A 62 -1.25 -2.27 -7.44
N PHE A 63 -2.02 -1.31 -7.93
CA PHE A 63 -3.09 -1.54 -8.89
C PHE A 63 -2.65 -1.01 -10.25
N VAL A 64 -2.72 -1.84 -11.28
CA VAL A 64 -2.30 -1.47 -12.64
C VAL A 64 -3.44 -1.77 -13.60
N GLU A 65 -4.01 -0.72 -14.19
CA GLU A 65 -5.02 -0.86 -15.25
C GLU A 65 -4.36 -1.00 -16.61
N VAL A 66 -4.88 -1.90 -17.44
CA VAL A 66 -4.37 -2.14 -18.79
C VAL A 66 -5.51 -2.38 -19.79
N PRO A 67 -5.30 -2.13 -21.09
CA PRO A 67 -6.29 -2.45 -22.13
C PRO A 67 -6.72 -3.91 -22.13
N ASP A 68 -5.75 -4.83 -22.12
CA ASP A 68 -5.98 -6.27 -22.12
C ASP A 68 -4.77 -7.04 -21.54
N SER A 69 -4.94 -8.35 -21.33
CA SER A 69 -3.94 -9.25 -20.77
C SER A 69 -2.56 -9.26 -21.47
N ARG A 70 -2.42 -8.79 -22.71
CA ARG A 70 -1.11 -8.74 -23.41
C ARG A 70 -0.16 -7.71 -22.82
N TRP A 71 -0.67 -6.80 -22.00
CA TRP A 71 0.11 -5.79 -21.30
C TRP A 71 0.61 -6.24 -19.93
N ILE A 72 0.20 -7.43 -19.47
CA ILE A 72 0.60 -7.96 -18.17
C ILE A 72 2.02 -8.52 -18.30
N ASP A 73 2.93 -8.00 -17.48
CA ASP A 73 4.32 -8.44 -17.43
C ASP A 73 4.85 -8.44 -15.99
N ALA A 74 6.05 -8.95 -15.78
CA ALA A 74 6.74 -8.89 -14.50
C ALA A 74 7.13 -7.45 -14.16
N LEU A 75 6.83 -7.03 -12.92
CA LEU A 75 7.26 -5.75 -12.35
C LEU A 75 8.29 -5.98 -11.23
N PRO A 76 9.27 -5.08 -11.04
CA PRO A 76 10.31 -5.20 -10.02
C PRO A 76 9.78 -4.84 -8.62
N VAL A 77 8.77 -5.57 -8.16
CA VAL A 77 7.99 -5.25 -6.95
C VAL A 77 8.68 -5.84 -5.72
N PRO A 78 8.81 -5.10 -4.60
CA PRO A 78 9.33 -5.65 -3.35
C PRO A 78 8.55 -6.89 -2.87
N PRO A 79 9.20 -7.89 -2.24
CA PRO A 79 8.58 -9.19 -1.94
C PRO A 79 7.33 -9.15 -1.04
N ARG A 80 7.10 -8.05 -0.32
CA ARG A 80 5.95 -7.89 0.59
C ARG A 80 4.85 -6.99 0.03
N MET A 81 4.95 -6.62 -1.24
CA MET A 81 3.91 -5.88 -1.96
C MET A 81 3.15 -6.81 -2.90
N VAL A 82 1.89 -6.47 -3.17
CA VAL A 82 1.03 -7.26 -4.06
C VAL A 82 0.59 -6.40 -5.24
N VAL A 83 0.82 -6.91 -6.45
CA VAL A 83 0.30 -6.32 -7.69
C VAL A 83 -1.03 -6.93 -8.06
N THR A 84 -2.00 -6.08 -8.41
CA THR A 84 -3.28 -6.47 -9.00
C THR A 84 -3.40 -5.85 -10.37
N TRP A 85 -3.43 -6.70 -11.40
CA TRP A 85 -3.66 -6.29 -12.79
C TRP A 85 -5.17 -6.17 -13.06
N LEU A 86 -5.56 -5.06 -13.69
CA LEU A 86 -6.94 -4.73 -14.02
C LEU A 86 -7.09 -4.70 -15.53
N ASP A 87 -7.29 -5.88 -16.12
CA ASP A 87 -7.61 -6.05 -17.55
C ASP A 87 -9.00 -5.47 -17.84
N ARG A 88 -9.05 -4.35 -18.58
CA ARG A 88 -10.31 -3.69 -18.96
C ARG A 88 -11.15 -4.50 -19.93
N SER A 89 -10.54 -5.24 -20.86
CA SER A 89 -11.24 -6.06 -21.85
C SER A 89 -12.12 -7.14 -21.21
N SER A 90 -11.73 -7.60 -20.01
CA SER A 90 -12.49 -8.58 -19.22
C SER A 90 -13.58 -7.97 -18.31
N ARG A 91 -13.76 -6.63 -18.31
CA ARG A 91 -14.60 -5.91 -17.34
C ARG A 91 -15.70 -5.11 -18.03
N SER A 92 -16.85 -5.06 -17.37
CA SER A 92 -17.92 -4.12 -17.71
C SER A 92 -17.71 -2.77 -17.05
N GLY A 93 -18.28 -1.74 -17.66
CA GLY A 93 -18.45 -0.41 -17.07
C GLY A 93 -19.52 -0.43 -15.98
N GLU A 94 -20.23 0.69 -15.85
CA GLU A 94 -21.27 0.86 -14.83
C GLU A 94 -22.35 -0.22 -14.91
N ALA A 95 -22.72 -0.76 -13.75
CA ALA A 95 -23.68 -1.84 -13.63
C ALA A 95 -25.03 -1.45 -14.27
N GLY A 96 -25.64 -2.37 -15.02
CA GLY A 96 -26.90 -2.12 -15.71
C GLY A 96 -26.80 -1.35 -17.03
N THR A 97 -25.63 -0.82 -17.40
CA THR A 97 -25.48 -0.06 -18.66
C THR A 97 -25.08 -0.92 -19.86
N GLY A 98 -24.52 -2.12 -19.62
CA GLY A 98 -23.96 -2.98 -20.68
C GLY A 98 -22.75 -2.38 -21.40
N ARG A 99 -22.22 -1.25 -20.94
CA ARG A 99 -21.08 -0.56 -21.56
C ARG A 99 -19.77 -1.27 -21.20
N ALA A 100 -18.79 -1.17 -22.10
CA ALA A 100 -17.43 -1.58 -21.81
C ALA A 100 -16.82 -0.73 -20.68
N CYS A 101 -15.83 -1.26 -19.97
CA CYS A 101 -15.12 -0.52 -18.93
C CYS A 101 -14.29 0.62 -19.56
N PRO A 102 -14.59 1.90 -19.28
CA PRO A 102 -13.77 2.99 -19.77
C PRO A 102 -12.42 3.04 -19.03
N SER A 103 -11.47 3.78 -19.61
CA SER A 103 -10.18 4.06 -18.95
C SER A 103 -10.38 4.73 -17.60
N GLY A 104 -9.58 4.34 -16.63
CA GLY A 104 -9.61 4.79 -15.24
C GLY A 104 -10.67 4.09 -14.39
N ALA A 105 -11.76 3.57 -14.97
CA ALA A 105 -12.88 3.09 -14.15
C ALA A 105 -12.61 1.77 -13.41
N ALA A 106 -11.72 0.90 -13.90
CA ALA A 106 -11.34 -0.28 -13.13
C ALA A 106 -10.38 0.12 -12.01
N LEU A 107 -9.42 1.00 -12.31
CA LEU A 107 -8.45 1.52 -11.36
C LEU A 107 -9.13 2.27 -10.20
N THR A 108 -9.98 3.25 -10.52
CA THR A 108 -10.70 4.06 -9.53
C THR A 108 -11.51 3.16 -8.60
N ARG A 109 -12.27 2.19 -9.13
CA ARG A 109 -13.06 1.26 -8.32
C ARG A 109 -12.19 0.42 -7.39
N ALA A 110 -11.11 -0.17 -7.91
CA ALA A 110 -10.25 -1.05 -7.13
C ALA A 110 -9.54 -0.29 -5.99
N VAL A 111 -9.00 0.90 -6.29
CA VAL A 111 -8.29 1.74 -5.32
C VAL A 111 -9.25 2.27 -4.26
N THR A 112 -10.42 2.77 -4.67
CA THR A 112 -11.51 3.21 -3.80
C THR A 112 -11.93 2.12 -2.83
N ALA A 113 -12.27 0.94 -3.34
CA ALA A 113 -12.73 -0.18 -2.50
C ALA A 113 -11.65 -0.61 -1.50
N TRP A 114 -10.39 -0.70 -1.95
CA TRP A 114 -9.29 -1.05 -1.06
C TRP A 114 -9.07 0.03 0.02
N ALA A 115 -9.11 1.30 -0.36
CA ALA A 115 -8.92 2.42 0.56
C ALA A 115 -10.01 2.46 1.63
N ASP A 116 -11.26 2.21 1.26
CA ASP A 116 -12.41 2.20 2.16
C ASP A 116 -12.33 1.11 3.21
N GLU A 117 -11.76 -0.04 2.86
CA GLU A 117 -11.61 -1.16 3.78
C GLU A 117 -10.36 -1.05 4.64
N MET A 118 -9.26 -0.52 4.09
CA MET A 118 -7.92 -0.69 4.66
C MET A 118 -7.33 0.59 5.26
N LEU A 119 -7.69 1.78 4.77
CA LEU A 119 -7.18 3.02 5.35
C LEU A 119 -7.99 3.36 6.60
N CYS A 120 -7.33 3.33 7.76
CA CYS A 120 -7.91 3.81 9.00
C CYS A 120 -7.55 5.29 9.19
N ALA A 121 -8.50 6.09 9.71
CA ALA A 121 -8.31 7.53 9.91
C ALA A 121 -7.21 7.89 10.94
N GLU A 122 -6.80 6.94 11.79
CA GLU A 122 -5.85 7.17 12.87
C GLU A 122 -4.60 6.29 12.72
N GLY A 123 -3.43 6.93 12.59
CA GLY A 123 -2.12 6.30 12.82
C GLY A 123 -1.47 5.57 11.64
N ASP A 124 -2.12 5.45 10.49
CA ASP A 124 -1.52 4.83 9.30
C ASP A 124 -0.62 5.83 8.56
N GLU A 125 0.64 5.45 8.29
CA GLU A 125 1.57 6.18 7.40
C GLU A 125 1.56 5.62 5.98
N THR A 126 0.38 5.42 5.39
CA THR A 126 0.25 5.11 3.96
C THR A 126 0.77 6.25 3.08
N ARG A 127 1.72 5.94 2.19
CA ARG A 127 2.16 6.78 1.06
C ARG A 127 1.38 6.39 -0.18
N ILE A 128 0.78 7.38 -0.83
CA ILE A 128 -0.12 7.17 -1.96
C ILE A 128 0.52 7.77 -3.22
N GLU A 129 0.63 6.97 -4.27
CA GLU A 129 1.25 7.32 -5.54
C GLU A 129 0.27 7.05 -6.68
N LEU A 130 -0.27 8.10 -7.30
CA LEU A 130 -1.29 7.99 -8.35
C LEU A 130 -0.69 8.39 -9.71
N LEU A 131 -0.19 7.41 -10.44
CA LEU A 131 0.52 7.58 -11.71
C LEU A 131 -0.38 7.43 -12.94
N GLY A 132 -1.64 7.02 -12.76
CA GLY A 132 -2.60 6.78 -13.85
C GLY A 132 -3.07 8.06 -14.56
N GLY A 133 -3.90 7.88 -15.58
CA GLY A 133 -4.50 8.97 -16.36
C GLY A 133 -5.30 9.97 -15.51
N TYR A 134 -5.41 11.20 -16.00
CA TYR A 134 -5.95 12.34 -15.24
C TYR A 134 -7.31 12.07 -14.59
N VAL A 135 -8.30 11.59 -15.36
CA VAL A 135 -9.67 11.40 -14.87
C VAL A 135 -9.70 10.41 -13.70
N GLY A 136 -9.09 9.23 -13.86
CA GLY A 136 -9.05 8.24 -12.79
C GLY A 136 -8.28 8.73 -11.57
N THR A 137 -7.15 9.41 -11.78
CA THR A 137 -6.35 9.99 -10.70
C THR A 137 -7.08 11.08 -9.93
N ALA A 138 -7.82 11.96 -10.62
CA ALA A 138 -8.65 12.98 -9.98
C ALA A 138 -9.77 12.35 -9.15
N ASP A 139 -10.53 11.41 -9.73
CA ASP A 139 -11.60 10.71 -9.01
C ASP A 139 -11.10 10.01 -7.74
N ILE A 140 -9.93 9.36 -7.82
CA ILE A 140 -9.30 8.72 -6.66
C ILE A 140 -8.86 9.77 -5.63
N ALA A 141 -8.22 10.87 -6.07
CA ALA A 141 -7.76 11.93 -5.17
C ALA A 141 -8.92 12.59 -4.41
N ASP A 142 -10.01 12.91 -5.10
CA ASP A 142 -11.23 13.47 -4.51
C ASP A 142 -11.80 12.50 -3.47
N HIS A 143 -11.92 11.22 -3.82
CA HIS A 143 -12.42 10.20 -2.89
C HIS A 143 -11.56 10.04 -1.63
N LEU A 144 -10.24 10.06 -1.78
CA LEU A 144 -9.31 9.95 -0.65
C LEU A 144 -9.36 11.19 0.25
N THR A 145 -9.45 12.38 -0.33
CA THR A 145 -9.40 13.65 0.42
C THR A 145 -10.76 14.01 1.02
N GLU A 146 -11.82 14.00 0.22
CA GLU A 146 -13.15 14.46 0.64
C GLU A 146 -13.88 13.43 1.51
N ARG A 147 -13.72 12.14 1.24
CA ARG A 147 -14.47 11.09 1.95
C ARG A 147 -13.66 10.39 3.04
N LEU A 148 -12.37 10.12 2.82
CA LEU A 148 -11.50 9.52 3.86
C LEU A 148 -10.74 10.56 4.69
N GLY A 149 -10.75 11.84 4.30
CA GLY A 149 -10.03 12.88 5.02
C GLY A 149 -8.50 12.74 4.95
N ILE A 150 -7.97 12.05 3.93
CA ILE A 150 -6.52 11.91 3.75
C ILE A 150 -5.93 13.27 3.41
N ASP A 151 -4.87 13.65 4.14
CA ASP A 151 -4.09 14.86 3.85
C ASP A 151 -3.53 14.81 2.42
N PRO A 152 -3.85 15.80 1.55
CA PRO A 152 -3.30 15.88 0.20
C PRO A 152 -1.78 15.77 0.13
N ALA A 153 -1.05 16.22 1.16
CA ALA A 153 0.41 16.09 1.23
C ALA A 153 0.92 14.64 1.24
N ARG A 154 0.03 13.66 1.48
CA ARG A 154 0.32 12.22 1.47
C ARG A 154 0.02 11.55 0.12
N ILE A 155 -0.55 12.30 -0.81
CA ILE A 155 -0.95 11.84 -2.15
C ILE A 155 -0.02 12.50 -3.17
N HIS A 156 0.87 11.70 -3.74
CA HIS A 156 1.68 12.14 -4.86
C HIS A 156 0.95 11.85 -6.18
N THR A 157 0.88 12.88 -7.03
CA THR A 157 0.32 12.82 -8.37
C THR A 157 1.27 13.54 -9.33
N PRO A 158 1.34 13.15 -10.61
CA PRO A 158 2.17 13.85 -11.58
C PRO A 158 1.90 15.35 -11.63
N GLU A 159 2.95 16.17 -11.58
CA GLU A 159 2.86 17.65 -11.55
C GLU A 159 1.99 18.22 -12.68
N ARG A 160 2.00 17.58 -13.86
CA ARG A 160 1.18 17.95 -15.02
C ARG A 160 -0.33 17.96 -14.73
N PHE A 161 -0.80 17.27 -13.70
CA PHE A 161 -2.21 17.22 -13.32
C PHE A 161 -2.64 18.34 -12.38
N ARG A 162 -1.70 18.96 -11.64
CA ARG A 162 -1.94 20.12 -10.75
C ARG A 162 -3.17 19.97 -9.84
N LEU A 163 -3.40 18.77 -9.30
CA LEU A 163 -4.62 18.48 -8.53
C LEU A 163 -4.66 19.20 -7.17
N PHE A 164 -3.50 19.50 -6.58
CA PHE A 164 -3.39 20.14 -5.27
C PHE A 164 -2.75 21.53 -5.32
N ASP A 165 -2.37 22.01 -6.51
CA ASP A 165 -1.85 23.35 -6.74
C ASP A 165 -3.00 24.36 -6.84
N ALA A 166 -3.78 24.48 -5.76
CA ALA A 166 -4.76 25.54 -5.58
C ALA A 166 -5.16 25.66 -4.11
N ARG A 167 -4.43 26.49 -3.34
CA ARG A 167 -5.01 27.64 -2.62
C ARG A 167 -3.93 28.51 -1.97
#